data_AF-A0A1F6R755-F1
#
_entry.id   AF-A0A1F6R755-F1
#
_cell.length_a   1.000
_cell.length_b   1.000
_cell.length_c   1.000
_cell.angle_alpha   90.00
_cell.angle_beta   90.00
_cell.angle_gamma   90.00
#
_symmetry.space_group_name_H-M   'P 1'
#
loop_
_entity.id
_entity.type
_entity.pdbx_description
1 polymer ?
#
loop_
_entity_poly.entity_id
_entity_poly.type
_entity_poly.pdbx_seq_one_letter_code
_entity_poly.pdbx_strand_id
1 'polypeptide(L)' 'MSSLEYFVNHARDEHNLESTVGLHEYCNGWMDRQRSTKTHDIIVCRKCHLRIPFPKEIKTYGEFRQAMADKLLPTPA' A
#
# COMPACT_ATOMS: atom_id res chain seq x y z
N MET A 1 17.15 16.77 4.09
CA MET A 1 17.06 15.42 3.49
C MET A 1 17.02 15.58 1.99
N SER A 2 17.89 14.87 1.28
CA SER A 2 17.82 14.83 -0.18
C SER A 2 16.55 14.09 -0.64
N SER A 3 16.07 14.36 -1.85
CA SER A 3 14.92 13.64 -2.42
C SER A 3 15.16 12.12 -2.49
N LEU A 4 16.42 11.70 -2.68
CA LEU A 4 16.81 10.30 -2.76
C LEU A 4 16.70 9.58 -1.40
N GLU A 5 17.12 10.22 -0.31
CA GLU A 5 16.97 9.66 1.05
C GLU A 5 15.50 9.51 1.47
N TYR A 6 14.64 10.42 1.02
CA TYR A 6 13.20 10.33 1.25
C TYR A 6 12.62 9.09 0.56
N PHE A 7 12.90 8.88 -0.73
CA PHE A 7 12.39 7.71 -1.46
C PHE A 7 12.95 6.38 -0.95
N VAL A 8 14.17 6.35 -0.41
CA VAL A 8 14.71 5.11 0.18
C VAL A 8 14.01 4.76 1.50
N ASN A 9 13.64 5.76 2.30
CA ASN A 9 13.08 5.52 3.64
C ASN A 9 11.56 5.57 3.72
N HIS A 10 10.85 6.15 2.75
CA HIS A 10 9.40 6.40 2.87
C HIS A 10 8.52 5.13 3.01
N ALA A 11 9.03 3.94 2.65
CA ALA A 11 8.28 2.69 2.64
C ALA A 11 8.72 1.66 3.71
N ARG A 12 9.44 2.11 4.77
CA ARG A 12 9.74 1.25 5.92
C ARG A 12 8.48 0.91 6.70
N ASP A 13 8.55 -0.18 7.44
CA ASP A 13 7.40 -0.79 8.10
C ASP A 13 6.74 0.12 9.15
N GLU A 14 7.54 0.96 9.82
CA GLU A 14 7.08 1.94 10.80
C GLU A 14 6.43 3.19 10.18
N HIS A 15 6.59 3.43 8.87
CA HIS A 15 6.03 4.61 8.22
C HIS A 15 4.56 4.42 7.84
N ASN A 16 3.82 5.53 7.88
CA ASN A 16 2.41 5.55 7.51
C ASN A 16 2.23 5.38 6.00
N LEU A 17 1.16 4.70 5.62
CA LEU A 17 0.61 4.67 4.27
C LEU A 17 -0.06 6.01 3.96
N GLU A 18 0.72 6.93 3.41
CA GLU A 18 0.23 8.22 2.96
C GLU A 18 -0.65 8.11 1.70
N SER A 19 -1.11 9.25 1.18
CA SER A 19 -1.98 9.31 0.00
C SER A 19 -1.31 8.74 -1.26
N THR A 20 0.00 8.91 -1.41
CA THR A 20 0.79 8.34 -2.51
C THR A 20 1.72 7.29 -1.94
N VAL A 21 1.56 6.04 -2.37
CA VAL A 21 2.28 4.89 -1.79
C VAL A 21 3.46 4.42 -2.64
N GLY A 22 3.62 4.96 -3.85
CA GLY A 22 4.78 4.72 -4.70
C GLY A 22 4.44 4.54 -6.18
N LEU A 23 5.34 3.85 -6.90
CA LEU A 23 5.17 3.51 -8.31
C LEU A 23 4.90 2.02 -8.47
N HIS A 24 3.99 1.68 -9.37
CA HIS A 24 3.72 0.32 -9.76
C HIS A 24 4.86 -0.22 -10.61
N GLU A 25 5.53 -1.28 -10.16
CA GLU A 25 6.72 -1.85 -10.80
C GLU A 25 6.49 -2.24 -12.27
N TYR A 26 5.32 -2.77 -12.62
CA TYR A 26 5.08 -3.28 -13.97
C TYR A 26 4.70 -2.21 -15.00
N CYS A 27 3.97 -1.16 -14.58
CA CYS A 27 3.47 -0.17 -15.52
C CYS A 27 4.02 1.24 -15.29
N ASN A 28 4.82 1.44 -14.24
CA ASN A 28 5.35 2.73 -13.78
C ASN A 28 4.24 3.76 -13.49
N GLY A 29 3.04 3.30 -13.15
CA GLY A 29 1.93 4.15 -12.76
C GLY A 29 1.97 4.49 -11.27
N TRP A 30 1.61 5.71 -10.90
CA TRP A 30 1.45 6.10 -9.49
C TRP A 30 0.39 5.23 -8.80
N MET A 31 0.72 4.80 -7.59
CA MET A 31 -0.14 4.05 -6.70
C MET A 31 -0.62 5.00 -5.61
N ASP A 32 -1.94 5.17 -5.49
CA ASP A 32 -2.54 6.03 -4.47
C ASP A 32 -3.37 5.23 -3.49
N ARG A 33 -3.38 5.67 -2.24
CA ARG A 33 -4.38 5.30 -1.25
C ARG A 33 -5.63 6.15 -1.44
N GLN A 34 -6.78 5.49 -1.56
CA GLN A 34 -8.09 6.14 -1.61
C GLN A 34 -9.01 5.51 -0.57
N ARG A 35 -9.82 6.34 0.10
CA ARG A 35 -10.90 5.83 0.96
C ARG A 35 -12.01 5.29 0.06
N SER A 36 -12.31 3.99 0.17
CA SER A 36 -13.32 3.35 -0.65
C SER A 36 -14.65 3.19 0.09
N THR A 37 -14.60 2.74 1.35
CA THR A 37 -15.80 2.52 2.17
C THR A 37 -15.59 3.01 3.61
N LYS A 38 -16.59 2.80 4.47
CA LYS A 38 -16.48 3.10 5.91
C LYS A 38 -15.49 2.19 6.65
N THR A 39 -15.12 1.05 6.08
CA THR A 39 -14.28 0.03 6.72
C THR A 39 -13.01 -0.28 5.93
N HIS A 40 -12.93 0.12 4.66
CA HIS A 40 -11.82 -0.22 3.78
C HIS A 40 -11.31 0.98 2.99
N ASP A 41 -9.99 1.01 2.86
CA ASP A 41 -9.29 1.81 1.89
C ASP A 41 -8.84 0.91 0.72
N ILE A 42 -8.45 1.53 -0.38
CA ILE A 42 -7.90 0.85 -1.55
C ILE A 42 -6.57 1.50 -1.92
N ILE A 43 -5.57 0.69 -2.28
CA ILE A 43 -4.45 1.16 -3.09
C ILE A 43 -4.83 0.94 -4.55
N VAL A 44 -4.72 1.98 -5.38
CA VAL A 44 -5.07 1.92 -6.80
C VAL A 44 -3.96 2.44 -7.68
N CYS A 45 -3.65 1.71 -8.75
CA CYS A 45 -2.78 2.20 -9.81
C CYS A 45 -3.56 3.15 -10.72
N ARG A 46 -3.05 4.37 -10.93
CA ARG A 46 -3.66 5.33 -11.87
C ARG A 46 -3.64 4.86 -13.33
N LYS A 47 -2.70 3.98 -13.70
CA LYS A 47 -2.45 3.60 -15.10
C LYS A 47 -3.13 2.29 -15.50
N CYS A 48 -2.98 1.22 -14.72
CA CYS A 48 -3.59 -0.08 -15.04
C CYS A 48 -4.87 -0.36 -14.22
N HIS A 49 -5.24 0.55 -13.32
CA HIS A 49 -6.43 0.42 -12.47
C HIS A 49 -6.47 -0.83 -11.58
N LEU A 50 -5.32 -1.47 -11.34
CA LEU A 50 -5.18 -2.49 -10.30
C LEU A 50 -5.61 -1.89 -8.96
N ARG A 51 -6.44 -2.62 -8.21
CA ARG A 51 -7.00 -2.19 -6.92
C ARG A 51 -6.73 -3.24 -5.86
N ILE A 52 -6.17 -2.82 -4.74
CA ILE A 52 -5.87 -3.68 -3.60
C ILE A 52 -6.65 -3.15 -2.39
N PRO A 53 -7.79 -3.77 -2.03
CA PRO A 53 -8.57 -3.36 -0.85
C PRO A 53 -7.96 -3.88 0.45
N PHE A 54 -7.98 -3.03 1.47
CA PHE A 54 -7.45 -3.35 2.79
C PHE A 54 -8.24 -2.63 3.90
N PRO A 55 -8.31 -3.20 5.13
CA PRO A 55 -8.99 -2.58 6.26
C PRO A 55 -8.43 -1.19 6.56
N LYS A 56 -9.29 -0.21 6.82
CA LYS A 56 -8.88 1.19 7.08
C LYS A 56 -8.04 1.33 8.36
N GLU A 57 -8.09 0.33 9.23
CA GLU A 57 -7.36 0.26 10.50
C GLU A 57 -5.86 0.18 10.25
N ILE A 58 -5.44 -0.42 9.13
CA ILE A 58 -4.05 -0.47 8.69
C ILE A 58 -3.55 0.94 8.40
N LYS A 59 -2.52 1.35 9.13
CA LYS A 59 -1.87 2.66 9.04
C LYS A 59 -0.49 2.58 8.43
N THR A 60 0.27 1.50 8.66
CA THR A 60 1.68 1.44 8.25
C THR A 60 1.95 0.48 7.11
N TYR A 61 3.12 0.63 6.48
CA TYR A 61 3.58 -0.34 5.47
C TYR A 61 3.77 -1.73 6.06
N GLY A 62 4.26 -1.85 7.30
CA GLY A 62 4.47 -3.13 7.97
C GLY A 62 3.15 -3.89 8.18
N GLU A 63 2.14 -3.21 8.72
CA GLU A 63 0.80 -3.78 8.90
C GLU A 63 0.18 -4.20 7.56
N PHE A 64 0.38 -3.42 6.49
CA PHE A 64 -0.11 -3.76 5.16
C PHE A 64 0.59 -4.97 4.58
N ARG A 65 1.93 -5.06 4.67
CA ARG A 65 2.69 -6.24 4.24
C ARG A 65 2.22 -7.49 4.99
N GLN A 66 2.05 -7.40 6.31
CA GLN A 66 1.53 -8.51 7.12
C GLN A 66 0.13 -8.93 6.66
N ALA A 67 -0.80 -7.98 6.52
CA ALA A 67 -2.16 -8.29 6.08
C ALA A 67 -2.22 -8.90 4.67
N MET A 68 -1.32 -8.49 3.76
CA MET A 68 -1.23 -9.11 2.43
C MET A 68 -0.60 -10.51 2.51
N ALA A 69 0.42 -10.71 3.35
CA ALA A 69 1.02 -12.02 3.57
C ALA A 69 -0.01 -13.00 4.15
N ASP A 70 -0.78 -12.58 5.16
CA ASP A 70 -1.85 -13.38 5.78
C ASP A 70 -2.95 -13.77 4.77
N LYS A 71 -3.25 -12.90 3.80
CA LYS A 71 -4.18 -13.21 2.69
C LYS A 71 -3.60 -14.17 1.65
N LEU A 72 -2.28 -14.18 1.48
CA LEU A 72 -1.58 -15.02 0.52
C LEU A 72 -1.23 -16.40 1.08
N LEU A 73 -1.12 -16.53 2.41
CA LEU A 73 -0.95 -17.81 3.06
C LEU A 73 -2.28 -18.59 3.01
N PRO A 74 -2.28 -19.85 2.50
CA PRO A 74 -3.46 -20.69 2.62
C PRO A 74 -3.76 -20.86 4.11
N THR A 75 -4.99 -20.50 4.50
CA THR A 75 -5.50 -20.80 5.83
C THR A 75 -5.42 -22.32 6.01
N PRO A 76 -4.85 -22.86 7.11
CA PRO A 76 -4.95 -24.28 7.39
C PRO A 76 -6.44 -24.66 7.40
N ALA A 77 -6.79 -25.69 6.63
CA ALA A 77 -8.14 -26.22 6.52
C ALA A 77 -8.70 -26.73 7.87
#